data_AF-A0A4R6T9S4-F1
#
_entry.id   AF-A0A4R6T9S4-F1
#
_cell.length_a   1.000
_cell.length_b   1.000
_cell.length_c   1.000
_cell.angle_alpha   90.00
_cell.angle_beta   90.00
_cell.angle_gamma   90.00
#
_symmetry.space_group_name_H-M   'P 1'
#
loop_
_entity.id
_entity.type
_entity.pdbx_description
1 polymer ?
#
loop_
_entity_poly.entity_id
_entity_poly.type
_entity_poly.pdbx_seq_one_letter_code
_entity_poly.pdbx_strand_id
1 'polypeptide(L)'
;MTLNSNIKFLRKKKGLTQESLAEALGISRSKLAGYELNITPPLDTLVRIAEYFSISLDILIKENLGSYTEYKLRELLETDQFLRGRKLRILATTVDEQGRELIEVVSQRAKASYLAGFSDPEFISELPKFSLPFLPMDKKHRVFQVDGDSMLPILDGAWIVCEYVEDWTAIKDGERYVIVTEQDGVTFKIAYNRIKTEQKLLLCSANPIYPPFEVEASQIREVWKYRLAMS
;
A
#
# COMPACT_ATOMS: atom_id res chain seq x y z
N MET A 1 -0.33 -27.46 -12.14
CA MET A 1 -1.13 -26.27 -12.48
C MET A 1 -1.92 -25.87 -11.24
N THR A 2 -1.81 -24.61 -10.81
CA THR A 2 -2.42 -24.09 -9.57
C THR A 2 -3.86 -23.61 -9.75
N LEU A 3 -4.31 -23.46 -11.00
CA LEU A 3 -5.64 -23.00 -11.37
C LEU A 3 -6.78 -23.82 -10.75
N ASN A 4 -6.76 -25.15 -10.91
CA ASN A 4 -7.82 -26.03 -10.41
C ASN A 4 -7.93 -25.94 -8.87
N SER A 5 -6.79 -25.90 -8.19
CA SER A 5 -6.72 -25.69 -6.74
C SER A 5 -7.21 -24.30 -6.32
N ASN A 6 -6.89 -23.25 -7.10
CA ASN A 6 -7.32 -21.89 -6.81
C ASN A 6 -8.85 -21.74 -6.90
N ILE A 7 -9.49 -22.30 -7.93
CA ILE A 7 -10.95 -22.28 -8.09
C ILE A 7 -11.62 -22.93 -6.87
N LYS A 8 -11.17 -24.13 -6.50
CA LYS A 8 -11.69 -24.87 -5.34
C LYS A 8 -11.47 -24.12 -4.04
N PHE A 9 -10.31 -23.50 -3.88
CA PHE A 9 -9.94 -22.72 -2.70
C PHE A 9 -10.83 -21.48 -2.54
N LEU A 10 -10.97 -20.67 -3.59
CA LEU A 10 -11.81 -19.48 -3.60
C LEU A 10 -13.29 -19.81 -3.30
N ARG A 11 -13.80 -20.89 -3.91
CA ARG A 11 -15.15 -21.38 -3.63
C ARG A 11 -15.35 -21.70 -2.15
N LYS A 12 -14.43 -22.48 -1.56
CA LYS A 12 -14.49 -22.84 -0.14
C LYS A 12 -14.37 -21.62 0.76
N LYS A 13 -13.51 -20.65 0.42
CA LYS A 13 -13.35 -19.42 1.19
C LYS A 13 -14.61 -18.57 1.23
N LYS A 14 -15.38 -18.51 0.12
CA LYS A 14 -16.72 -17.88 0.10
C LYS A 14 -17.83 -18.75 0.71
N GLY A 15 -17.52 -19.96 1.21
CA GLY A 15 -18.52 -20.87 1.79
C GLY A 15 -19.49 -21.49 0.78
N LEU A 16 -19.15 -21.50 -0.51
CA LEU A 16 -20.07 -21.92 -1.57
C LEU A 16 -20.01 -23.43 -1.85
N THR A 17 -21.15 -24.01 -2.19
CA THR A 17 -21.21 -25.38 -2.75
C THR A 17 -20.82 -25.37 -4.22
N GLN A 18 -20.46 -26.54 -4.78
CA GLN A 18 -20.20 -26.64 -6.22
C GLN A 18 -21.45 -26.31 -7.06
N GLU A 19 -22.64 -26.64 -6.55
CA GLU A 19 -23.89 -26.30 -7.22
C GLU A 19 -24.06 -24.77 -7.31
N SER A 20 -23.91 -24.08 -6.18
CA SER A 20 -24.11 -22.63 -6.10
C SER A 20 -23.12 -21.84 -6.94
N LEU A 21 -21.84 -22.25 -6.97
CA LEU A 21 -20.86 -21.60 -7.83
C LEU A 21 -21.12 -21.91 -9.32
N ALA A 22 -21.54 -23.13 -9.65
CA ALA A 22 -21.84 -23.50 -11.03
C ALA A 22 -23.03 -22.70 -11.58
N GLU A 23 -24.09 -22.56 -10.78
CA GLU A 23 -25.26 -21.73 -11.08
C GLU A 23 -24.86 -20.26 -11.30
N ALA A 24 -24.05 -19.68 -10.39
CA ALA A 24 -23.57 -18.31 -10.52
C ALA A 24 -22.71 -18.07 -11.77
N LEU A 25 -22.00 -19.09 -12.25
CA LEU A 25 -21.16 -19.04 -13.44
C LEU A 25 -21.89 -19.45 -14.74
N GLY A 26 -23.18 -19.86 -14.65
CA GLY A 26 -23.97 -20.32 -15.79
C GLY A 26 -23.49 -21.64 -16.39
N ILE A 27 -22.88 -22.53 -15.59
CA ILE A 27 -22.37 -23.84 -16.03
C ILE A 27 -23.00 -24.98 -15.22
N SER A 28 -22.88 -26.22 -15.70
CA SER A 28 -23.34 -27.38 -14.92
C SER A 28 -22.39 -27.71 -13.76
N ARG A 29 -22.94 -28.21 -12.66
CA ARG A 29 -22.17 -28.70 -11.50
C ARG A 29 -21.06 -29.67 -11.90
N SER A 30 -21.34 -30.60 -12.82
CA SER A 30 -20.34 -31.57 -13.31
C SER A 30 -19.16 -30.90 -14.03
N LYS A 31 -19.41 -29.82 -14.79
CA LYS A 31 -18.33 -29.04 -15.42
C LYS A 31 -17.46 -28.36 -14.37
N LEU A 32 -18.06 -27.71 -13.38
CA LEU A 32 -17.31 -27.08 -12.28
C LEU A 32 -16.49 -28.11 -11.50
N ALA A 33 -17.06 -29.28 -11.19
CA ALA A 33 -16.35 -30.35 -10.51
C ALA A 33 -15.11 -30.82 -11.31
N GLY A 34 -15.23 -30.94 -12.63
CA GLY A 34 -14.11 -31.20 -13.52
C GLY A 34 -13.04 -30.10 -13.48
N TYR A 35 -13.46 -28.84 -13.46
CA TYR A 35 -12.55 -27.69 -13.37
C TYR A 35 -11.79 -27.62 -12.04
N GLU A 36 -12.39 -28.07 -10.93
CA GLU A 36 -11.71 -28.12 -9.62
C GLU A 36 -10.74 -29.30 -9.47
N LEU A 37 -10.77 -30.27 -10.40
CA LEU A 37 -9.91 -31.45 -10.37
C LEU A 37 -8.71 -31.27 -11.31
N ASN A 38 -8.96 -31.29 -12.61
CA ASN A 38 -7.91 -31.43 -13.62
C ASN A 38 -8.31 -30.97 -15.02
N ILE A 39 -9.55 -30.52 -15.24
CA ILE A 39 -9.99 -30.00 -16.54
C ILE A 39 -9.71 -28.50 -16.59
N THR A 40 -9.08 -28.03 -17.66
CA THR A 40 -8.88 -26.59 -17.88
C THR A 40 -10.18 -25.96 -18.38
N PRO A 41 -10.72 -24.92 -17.71
CA PRO A 41 -11.90 -24.22 -18.20
C PRO A 41 -11.57 -23.45 -19.49
N PRO A 42 -12.55 -23.30 -20.41
CA PRO A 42 -12.38 -22.43 -21.57
C PRO A 42 -12.22 -20.97 -21.12
N LEU A 43 -11.59 -20.14 -21.96
CA LEU A 43 -11.26 -18.74 -21.63
C LEU A 43 -12.48 -17.95 -21.15
N ASP A 44 -13.62 -18.10 -21.81
CA ASP A 44 -14.88 -17.45 -21.45
C ASP A 44 -15.36 -17.81 -20.02
N THR A 45 -15.23 -19.08 -19.62
CA THR A 45 -15.52 -19.50 -18.23
C THR A 45 -14.46 -19.00 -17.25
N LEU A 46 -13.19 -18.93 -17.65
CA LEU A 46 -12.12 -18.38 -16.82
C LEU A 46 -12.34 -16.90 -16.51
N VAL A 47 -12.75 -16.11 -17.51
CA VAL A 47 -13.11 -14.70 -17.32
C VAL A 47 -14.28 -14.57 -16.36
N ARG A 48 -15.35 -15.34 -16.53
CA ARG A 48 -16.48 -15.35 -15.57
C ARG A 48 -16.06 -15.70 -14.14
N ILE A 49 -15.16 -16.67 -13.97
CA ILE A 49 -14.62 -17.04 -12.66
C ILE A 49 -13.84 -15.85 -12.06
N ALA A 50 -12.96 -15.24 -12.84
CA ALA A 50 -12.16 -14.09 -12.42
C ALA A 50 -13.04 -12.91 -11.99
N GLU A 51 -14.07 -12.59 -12.77
CA GLU A 51 -15.06 -11.55 -12.45
C GLU A 51 -15.85 -11.86 -11.19
N TYR A 52 -16.38 -13.09 -11.07
CA TYR A 52 -17.17 -13.51 -9.91
C TYR A 52 -16.40 -13.44 -8.57
N PHE A 53 -15.11 -13.77 -8.61
CA PHE A 53 -14.23 -13.67 -7.45
C PHE A 53 -13.55 -12.31 -7.32
N SER A 54 -13.76 -11.41 -8.27
CA SER A 54 -13.09 -10.11 -8.37
C SER A 54 -11.59 -10.31 -8.17
N ILE A 55 -10.95 -11.06 -9.07
CA ILE A 55 -9.50 -11.32 -9.05
C ILE A 55 -8.98 -11.25 -10.49
N SER A 56 -7.73 -10.81 -10.69
CA SER A 56 -7.13 -10.81 -12.02
C SER A 56 -6.88 -12.24 -12.54
N LEU A 57 -7.01 -12.42 -13.86
CA LEU A 57 -6.78 -13.70 -14.51
C LEU A 57 -5.33 -14.17 -14.34
N ASP A 58 -4.36 -13.24 -14.35
CA ASP A 58 -2.95 -13.52 -14.09
C ASP A 58 -2.74 -14.15 -12.71
N ILE A 59 -3.33 -13.59 -11.65
CA ILE A 59 -3.22 -14.13 -10.29
C ILE A 59 -3.88 -15.51 -10.24
N LEU A 60 -5.08 -15.65 -10.82
CA LEU A 60 -5.83 -16.90 -10.81
C LEU A 60 -5.05 -18.07 -11.44
N ILE A 61 -4.24 -17.80 -12.47
CA ILE A 61 -3.50 -18.81 -13.24
C ILE A 61 -2.08 -19.04 -12.71
N LYS A 62 -1.34 -17.96 -12.38
CA LYS A 62 0.11 -18.03 -12.10
C LYS A 62 0.42 -18.29 -10.63
N GLU A 63 -0.46 -17.87 -9.73
CA GLU A 63 -0.20 -17.91 -8.29
C GLU A 63 -0.78 -19.16 -7.63
N ASN A 64 -0.28 -19.49 -6.44
CA ASN A 64 -0.89 -20.49 -5.56
C ASN A 64 -1.61 -19.78 -4.40
N LEU A 65 -2.93 -19.65 -4.51
CA LEU A 65 -3.71 -18.89 -3.52
C LEU A 65 -3.76 -19.57 -2.15
N GLY A 66 -3.59 -20.89 -2.11
CA GLY A 66 -3.60 -21.66 -0.87
C GLY A 66 -2.35 -21.49 -0.01
N SER A 67 -1.24 -20.99 -0.57
CA SER A 67 -0.01 -20.71 0.19
C SER A 67 0.04 -19.31 0.79
N TYR A 68 -0.93 -18.44 0.51
CA TYR A 68 -0.96 -17.09 1.04
C TYR A 68 -1.56 -17.02 2.44
N THR A 69 -1.01 -16.14 3.27
CA THR A 69 -1.62 -15.76 4.54
C THR A 69 -2.95 -15.05 4.29
N GLU A 70 -3.85 -15.08 5.29
CA GLU A 70 -5.18 -14.48 5.16
C GLU A 70 -5.13 -12.99 4.82
N TYR A 71 -4.16 -12.27 5.39
CA TYR A 71 -3.87 -10.88 5.09
C TYR A 71 -3.48 -10.67 3.62
N LYS A 72 -2.49 -11.43 3.12
CA LYS A 72 -2.01 -11.31 1.73
C LYS A 72 -3.12 -11.63 0.73
N LEU A 73 -3.98 -12.58 1.08
CA LEU A 73 -5.10 -12.98 0.26
C LEU A 73 -6.24 -11.96 0.24
N ARG A 74 -6.47 -11.20 1.34
CA ARG A 74 -7.39 -10.05 1.33
C ARG A 74 -6.89 -8.97 0.38
N GLU A 75 -5.61 -8.63 0.48
CA GLU A 75 -4.97 -7.65 -0.41
C GLU A 75 -5.09 -8.02 -1.90
N LEU A 76 -4.91 -9.30 -2.25
CA LEU A 76 -5.01 -9.77 -3.65
C LEU A 76 -6.45 -9.83 -4.20
N LEU A 77 -7.46 -9.99 -3.34
CA LEU A 77 -8.87 -10.13 -3.73
C LEU A 77 -9.62 -8.79 -3.73
N GLU A 78 -9.01 -7.71 -3.23
CA GLU A 78 -9.54 -6.34 -3.29
C GLU A 78 -9.19 -5.69 -4.64
N THR A 79 -9.90 -6.12 -5.69
CA THR A 79 -9.62 -5.76 -7.09
C THR A 79 -9.91 -4.30 -7.47
N ASP A 80 -10.48 -3.48 -6.58
CA ASP A 80 -10.67 -2.04 -6.85
C ASP A 80 -9.35 -1.23 -6.83
N GLN A 81 -8.22 -1.85 -6.50
CA GLN A 81 -6.95 -1.14 -6.31
C GLN A 81 -6.09 -1.00 -7.58
N PHE A 82 -6.42 -1.67 -8.69
CA PHE A 82 -5.66 -1.50 -9.94
C PHE A 82 -5.80 -0.08 -10.53
N LEU A 83 -6.85 0.65 -10.14
CA LEU A 83 -7.05 2.06 -10.49
C LEU A 83 -6.38 3.04 -9.50
N ARG A 84 -5.81 2.56 -8.38
CA ARG A 84 -5.30 3.41 -7.28
C ARG A 84 -3.79 3.30 -7.01
N GLY A 85 -2.96 3.09 -8.04
CA GLY A 85 -1.52 3.38 -7.98
C GLY A 85 -0.69 2.64 -6.92
N ARG A 86 -1.19 1.55 -6.31
CA ARG A 86 -0.44 0.78 -5.31
C ARG A 86 0.52 -0.21 -5.98
N LYS A 87 1.70 0.29 -6.36
CA LYS A 87 2.88 -0.58 -6.52
C LYS A 87 3.31 -0.96 -5.09
N LEU A 88 2.80 -2.08 -4.57
CA LEU A 88 3.07 -2.57 -3.23
C LEU A 88 4.58 -2.65 -2.94
N ARG A 89 5.07 -1.79 -2.04
CA ARG A 89 6.37 -1.93 -1.38
C ARG A 89 6.10 -2.57 -0.01
N ILE A 90 6.68 -3.75 0.21
CA ILE A 90 6.63 -4.45 1.50
C ILE A 90 7.46 -3.64 2.51
N LEU A 91 6.82 -3.12 3.55
CA LEU A 91 7.50 -2.58 4.73
C LEU A 91 7.19 -3.52 5.89
N ALA A 92 8.19 -4.26 6.35
CA ALA A 92 8.05 -5.25 7.41
C ALA A 92 7.93 -4.55 8.77
N THR A 93 6.71 -4.39 9.30
CA THR A 93 6.51 -3.88 10.66
C THR A 93 7.04 -4.90 11.66
N THR A 94 8.11 -4.56 12.38
CA THR A 94 8.57 -5.36 13.52
C THR A 94 7.69 -5.07 14.74
N VAL A 95 7.29 -6.11 15.47
CA VAL A 95 6.57 -6.00 16.75
C VAL A 95 7.52 -6.32 17.91
N ASP A 96 7.29 -5.74 19.09
CA ASP A 96 8.02 -6.11 20.31
C ASP A 96 7.46 -7.40 20.95
N GLU A 97 8.11 -7.91 22.00
CA GLU A 97 7.71 -9.12 22.74
C GLU A 97 6.30 -9.03 23.37
N GLN A 98 5.71 -7.84 23.41
CA GLN A 98 4.39 -7.56 23.98
C GLN A 98 3.34 -7.30 22.88
N GLY A 99 3.71 -7.49 21.60
CA GLY A 99 2.82 -7.31 20.46
C GLY A 99 2.55 -5.84 20.10
N ARG A 100 3.36 -4.90 20.59
CA ARG A 100 3.23 -3.49 20.23
C ARG A 100 4.02 -3.21 18.95
N GLU A 101 3.40 -2.51 18.02
CA GLU A 101 4.04 -2.08 16.79
C GLU A 101 5.19 -1.11 17.10
N LEU A 102 6.38 -1.40 16.57
CA LEU A 102 7.55 -0.54 16.72
C LEU A 102 7.56 0.47 15.58
N ILE A 103 7.59 1.76 15.91
CA ILE A 103 7.67 2.84 14.92
C ILE A 103 9.10 2.92 14.38
N GLU A 104 9.25 2.82 13.05
CA GLU A 104 10.52 2.95 12.34
C GLU A 104 10.96 4.42 12.25
N VAL A 105 12.21 4.71 12.59
CA VAL A 105 12.79 6.06 12.52
C VAL A 105 13.65 6.19 11.27
N VAL A 106 13.31 7.09 10.35
CA VAL A 106 14.13 7.30 9.14
C VAL A 106 15.10 8.45 9.38
N SER A 107 16.40 8.16 9.53
CA SER A 107 17.47 9.17 9.71
C SER A 107 18.12 9.58 8.37
N GLN A 108 18.89 10.67 8.37
CA GLN A 108 19.58 11.23 7.19
C GLN A 108 20.38 10.21 6.35
N ARG A 109 20.93 9.14 6.95
CA ARG A 109 21.69 8.11 6.23
C ARG A 109 20.81 7.27 5.29
N ALA A 110 19.50 7.24 5.50
CA ALA A 110 18.57 6.47 4.69
C ALA A 110 18.35 7.07 3.28
N LYS A 111 18.51 8.40 3.09
CA LYS A 111 18.32 9.09 1.79
C LYS A 111 19.17 8.45 0.67
N ALA A 112 20.41 8.07 0.97
CA ALA A 112 21.31 7.40 0.02
C ALA A 112 20.85 5.97 -0.30
N SER A 113 20.34 5.21 0.68
CA SER A 113 19.81 3.85 0.48
C SER A 113 18.48 3.84 -0.28
N TYR A 114 17.64 4.89 -0.14
CA TYR A 114 16.41 5.06 -0.93
C TYR A 114 16.70 5.22 -2.43
N LEU A 115 17.79 5.91 -2.79
CA LEU A 115 18.23 6.11 -4.17
C LEU A 115 19.00 4.91 -4.74
N ALA A 116 19.69 4.13 -3.89
CA ALA A 116 20.61 3.08 -4.31
C ALA A 116 20.00 1.68 -4.49
N GLY A 117 18.74 1.47 -4.10
CA GLY A 117 18.01 0.22 -4.38
C GLY A 117 17.70 -0.59 -3.12
N PHE A 118 16.40 -0.74 -2.87
CA PHE A 118 15.83 -1.62 -1.85
C PHE A 118 16.05 -3.09 -2.22
N SER A 119 17.15 -3.69 -1.77
CA SER A 119 17.33 -5.15 -1.83
C SER A 119 18.08 -5.76 -0.65
N ASP A 120 18.60 -4.96 0.30
CA ASP A 120 19.44 -5.50 1.38
C ASP A 120 18.71 -5.54 2.74
N PRO A 121 18.28 -6.73 3.22
CA PRO A 121 17.54 -6.89 4.48
C PRO A 121 18.35 -6.54 5.73
N GLU A 122 19.68 -6.54 5.65
CA GLU A 122 20.55 -6.28 6.81
C GLU A 122 20.51 -4.80 7.27
N PHE A 123 20.17 -3.87 6.38
CA PHE A 123 20.19 -2.42 6.68
C PHE A 123 18.97 -1.91 7.48
N ILE A 124 17.84 -2.65 7.45
CA ILE A 124 16.58 -2.23 8.10
C ILE A 124 16.64 -2.42 9.63
N SER A 125 17.64 -3.14 10.15
CA SER A 125 17.68 -3.57 11.55
C SER A 125 18.30 -2.56 12.54
N GLU A 126 18.93 -1.47 12.09
CA GLU A 126 19.71 -0.56 12.97
C GLU A 126 19.01 0.77 13.34
N LEU A 127 17.74 0.95 13.00
CA LEU A 127 17.03 2.20 13.31
C LEU A 127 16.58 2.20 14.78
N PRO A 128 16.85 3.27 15.57
CA PRO A 128 16.40 3.35 16.94
C PRO A 128 14.87 3.44 16.98
N LYS A 129 14.22 2.51 17.71
CA LYS A 129 12.77 2.39 17.80
C LYS A 129 12.28 3.10 19.06
N PHE A 130 11.38 4.07 18.94
CA PHE A 130 10.76 4.76 20.08
C PHE A 130 9.29 4.35 20.23
N SER A 131 8.81 4.24 21.46
CA SER A 131 7.39 3.98 21.78
C SER A 131 6.70 5.31 22.13
N LEU A 132 5.67 5.69 21.37
CA LEU A 132 4.83 6.87 21.64
C LEU A 132 3.43 6.42 22.08
N PRO A 133 3.15 6.31 23.39
CA PRO A 133 1.95 5.66 23.93
C PRO A 133 0.63 6.43 23.77
N PHE A 134 0.64 7.62 23.17
CA PHE A 134 -0.54 8.49 23.03
C PHE A 134 -1.13 8.53 21.62
N LEU A 135 -0.60 7.74 20.68
CA LEU A 135 -1.08 7.73 19.30
C LEU A 135 -2.15 6.64 19.09
N PRO A 136 -3.20 6.89 18.30
CA PRO A 136 -4.20 5.90 17.98
C PRO A 136 -3.57 4.66 17.33
N MET A 137 -3.75 3.48 17.93
CA MET A 137 -3.22 2.19 17.47
C MET A 137 -3.88 1.68 16.17
N ASP A 138 -4.96 2.30 15.71
CA ASP A 138 -5.66 1.94 14.48
C ASP A 138 -4.97 2.50 13.21
N LYS A 139 -3.93 3.32 13.38
CA LYS A 139 -3.27 4.06 12.30
C LYS A 139 -1.76 3.94 12.38
N LYS A 140 -1.12 3.75 11.23
CA LYS A 140 0.34 3.67 11.14
C LYS A 140 0.96 5.05 11.33
N HIS A 141 1.96 5.15 12.20
CA HIS A 141 2.71 6.39 12.43
C HIS A 141 4.18 6.19 12.05
N ARG A 142 4.83 7.25 11.56
CA ARG A 142 6.26 7.28 11.26
C ARG A 142 6.83 8.62 11.65
N VAL A 143 8.07 8.62 12.14
CA VAL A 143 8.79 9.84 12.48
C VAL A 143 9.79 10.17 11.37
N PHE A 144 9.75 11.41 10.92
CA PHE A 144 10.68 11.94 9.92
C PHE A 144 11.49 13.07 10.53
N GLN A 145 12.77 13.16 10.18
CA GLN A 145 13.57 14.34 10.47
C GLN A 145 13.38 15.36 9.34
N VAL A 146 13.05 16.61 9.69
CA VAL A 146 12.94 17.70 8.73
C VAL A 146 14.33 18.14 8.30
N ASP A 147 14.49 18.36 7.01
CA ASP A 147 15.72 18.78 6.35
C ASP A 147 15.45 20.08 5.59
N GLY A 148 16.15 21.14 5.99
CA GLY A 148 16.02 22.49 5.44
C GLY A 148 15.00 23.39 6.16
N ASP A 149 14.91 24.62 5.68
CA ASP A 149 14.14 25.74 6.23
C ASP A 149 12.82 26.00 5.47
N SER A 150 12.42 25.07 4.60
CA SER A 150 11.26 25.25 3.70
C SER A 150 9.90 25.26 4.41
N MET A 151 9.82 24.83 5.68
CA MET A 151 8.57 24.58 6.42
C MET A 151 8.50 25.27 7.79
N LEU A 152 8.87 26.55 7.86
CA LEU A 152 8.72 27.36 9.07
C LEU A 152 7.26 27.35 9.61
N PRO A 153 7.05 27.32 10.94
CA PRO A 153 8.03 27.48 12.02
C PRO A 153 8.77 26.20 12.44
N ILE A 154 8.62 25.08 11.71
CA ILE A 154 9.35 23.85 12.02
C ILE A 154 10.79 24.02 11.55
N LEU A 155 11.72 23.93 12.51
CA LEU A 155 13.15 24.15 12.27
C LEU A 155 13.80 22.96 11.58
N ASP A 156 14.90 23.23 10.91
CA ASP A 156 15.81 22.20 10.39
C ASP A 156 16.26 21.27 11.52
N GLY A 157 16.29 19.97 11.24
CA GLY A 157 16.63 18.93 12.20
C GLY A 157 15.52 18.53 13.17
N ALA A 158 14.36 19.20 13.17
CA ALA A 158 13.22 18.84 14.00
C ALA A 158 12.63 17.48 13.62
N TRP A 159 12.12 16.74 14.60
CA TRP A 159 11.47 15.47 14.38
C TRP A 159 9.96 15.67 14.25
N ILE A 160 9.35 15.15 13.19
CA ILE A 160 7.91 15.25 12.97
C ILE A 160 7.27 13.88 12.97
N VAL A 161 6.20 13.72 13.74
CA VAL A 161 5.39 12.50 13.73
C VAL A 161 4.29 12.68 12.71
N CYS A 162 4.19 11.70 11.82
CA CYS A 162 3.22 11.69 10.74
C CYS A 162 2.41 10.39 10.73
N GLU A 163 1.17 10.48 10.28
CA GLU A 163 0.23 9.37 10.15
C GLU A 163 0.11 8.96 8.69
N TYR A 164 0.14 7.67 8.40
CA TYR A 164 0.05 7.15 7.04
C TYR A 164 -1.31 7.47 6.40
N VAL A 165 -1.28 7.95 5.15
CA VAL A 165 -2.47 8.24 4.37
C VAL A 165 -2.68 7.14 3.33
N GLU A 166 -3.65 6.27 3.59
CA GLU A 166 -3.97 5.15 2.70
C GLU A 166 -4.74 5.54 1.44
N ASP A 167 -5.55 6.60 1.53
CA ASP A 167 -6.36 7.15 0.43
C ASP A 167 -5.89 8.58 0.12
N TRP A 168 -5.12 8.73 -0.96
CA TRP A 168 -4.60 10.04 -1.39
C TRP A 168 -5.71 10.96 -1.92
N THR A 169 -6.88 10.44 -2.27
CA THR A 169 -8.02 11.27 -2.65
C THR A 169 -8.65 11.98 -1.43
N ALA A 170 -8.33 11.55 -0.21
CA ALA A 170 -8.75 12.18 1.04
C ALA A 170 -7.73 13.21 1.58
N ILE A 171 -6.64 13.48 0.84
CA ILE A 171 -5.71 14.57 1.15
C ILE A 171 -6.50 15.88 1.16
N LYS A 172 -6.34 16.64 2.25
CA LYS A 172 -6.99 17.93 2.46
C LYS A 172 -6.06 19.04 1.99
N ASP A 173 -6.61 19.96 1.23
CA ASP A 173 -5.88 21.11 0.71
C ASP A 173 -5.39 22.03 1.84
N GLY A 174 -4.18 22.55 1.70
CA GLY A 174 -3.59 23.50 2.65
C GLY A 174 -3.02 22.84 3.92
N GLU A 175 -3.03 21.52 4.01
CA GLU A 175 -2.49 20.77 5.14
C GLU A 175 -1.07 20.27 4.86
N ARG A 176 -0.33 19.96 5.94
CA ARG A 176 1.09 19.58 5.86
C ARG A 176 1.23 18.06 5.72
N TYR A 177 2.03 17.65 4.75
CA TYR A 177 2.28 16.25 4.44
C TYR A 177 3.76 15.99 4.15
N VAL A 178 4.22 14.80 4.52
CA VAL A 178 5.44 14.22 4.00
C VAL A 178 5.08 13.38 2.79
N ILE A 179 5.69 13.70 1.64
CA ILE A 179 5.52 13.00 0.38
C ILE A 179 6.83 12.26 0.09
N VAL A 180 6.72 10.97 -0.18
CA VAL A 180 7.86 10.14 -0.60
C VAL A 180 7.70 9.85 -2.08
N THR A 181 8.65 10.27 -2.91
CA THR A 181 8.66 10.02 -4.36
C THR A 181 9.78 9.06 -4.73
N GLU A 182 9.67 8.44 -5.91
CA GLU A 182 10.71 7.53 -6.40
C GLU A 182 12.00 8.24 -6.82
N GLN A 183 11.89 9.46 -7.33
CA GLN A 183 13.02 10.19 -7.92
C GLN A 183 13.67 11.18 -6.95
N ASP A 184 12.86 11.88 -6.14
CA ASP A 184 13.32 13.02 -5.32
C ASP A 184 13.41 12.68 -3.81
N GLY A 185 13.02 11.48 -3.42
CA GLY A 185 13.09 11.01 -2.03
C GLY A 185 11.97 11.56 -1.15
N VAL A 186 12.30 12.03 0.05
CA VAL A 186 11.33 12.45 1.08
C VAL A 186 11.27 13.97 1.15
N THR A 187 10.07 14.54 1.01
CA THR A 187 9.84 16.00 1.11
C THR A 187 8.69 16.33 2.05
N PHE A 188 8.85 17.38 2.86
CA PHE A 188 7.80 17.90 3.74
C PHE A 188 7.27 19.22 3.19
N LYS A 189 5.97 19.27 2.86
CA LYS A 189 5.32 20.39 2.14
C LYS A 189 3.84 20.53 2.53
N ILE A 190 3.24 21.66 2.16
CA ILE A 190 1.80 21.86 2.12
C ILE A 190 1.27 21.25 0.82
N ALA A 191 0.26 20.39 0.88
CA ALA A 191 -0.29 19.73 -0.30
C ALA A 191 -1.66 20.30 -0.70
N TYR A 192 -1.89 20.38 -2.01
CA TYR A 192 -3.18 20.63 -2.63
C TYR A 192 -3.53 19.49 -3.58
N ASN A 193 -4.70 18.90 -3.38
CA ASN A 193 -5.12 17.65 -3.98
C ASN A 193 -5.80 17.88 -5.33
N ARG A 194 -5.04 17.68 -6.42
CA ARG A 194 -5.56 17.70 -7.79
C ARG A 194 -5.60 16.30 -8.41
N ILE A 195 -5.57 15.25 -7.60
CA ILE A 195 -5.47 13.87 -8.10
C ILE A 195 -6.72 13.49 -8.90
N LYS A 196 -7.92 13.90 -8.45
CA LYS A 196 -9.17 13.56 -9.13
C LYS A 196 -9.34 14.23 -10.50
N THR A 197 -8.79 15.42 -10.68
CA THR A 197 -8.94 16.22 -11.92
C THR A 197 -7.75 16.05 -12.86
N GLU A 198 -6.54 16.02 -12.31
CA GLU A 198 -5.29 16.14 -13.08
C GLU A 198 -4.29 15.01 -12.78
N GLN A 199 -4.61 14.09 -11.86
CA GLN A 199 -3.69 13.03 -11.39
C GLN A 199 -2.39 13.56 -10.78
N LYS A 200 -2.42 14.75 -10.17
CA LYS A 200 -1.26 15.42 -9.58
C LYS A 200 -1.51 15.92 -8.16
N LEU A 201 -0.44 16.10 -7.40
CA LEU A 201 -0.41 16.91 -6.18
C LEU A 201 0.40 18.17 -6.43
N LEU A 202 -0.16 19.32 -6.06
CA LEU A 202 0.59 20.57 -5.99
C LEU A 202 1.19 20.69 -4.59
N LEU A 203 2.51 20.83 -4.51
CA LEU A 203 3.28 20.95 -3.28
C LEU A 203 3.82 22.36 -3.12
N CYS A 204 3.47 23.00 -2.01
CA CYS A 204 3.88 24.35 -1.66
C CYS A 204 4.75 24.33 -0.41
N SER A 205 5.84 25.09 -0.41
CA SER A 205 6.60 25.37 0.81
C SER A 205 5.88 26.44 1.64
N ALA A 206 6.01 26.36 2.97
CA ALA A 206 5.55 27.45 3.84
C ALA A 206 6.48 28.67 3.75
N ASN A 207 7.74 28.46 3.37
CA ASN A 207 8.70 29.52 3.06
C ASN A 207 8.50 29.99 1.59
N PRO A 208 8.12 31.27 1.36
CA PRO A 208 7.84 31.82 0.02
C PRO A 208 9.03 31.81 -0.96
N ILE A 209 10.25 31.63 -0.46
CA ILE A 209 11.47 31.57 -1.28
C ILE A 209 11.45 30.34 -2.21
N TYR A 210 10.74 29.28 -1.81
CA TYR A 210 10.67 28.04 -2.56
C TYR A 210 9.41 28.02 -3.44
N PRO A 211 9.55 27.96 -4.78
CA PRO A 211 8.41 27.94 -5.68
C PRO A 211 7.60 26.64 -5.50
N PRO A 212 6.27 26.68 -5.65
CA PRO A 212 5.45 25.49 -5.73
C PRO A 212 5.86 24.60 -6.89
N PHE A 213 5.73 23.29 -6.72
CA PHE A 213 5.97 22.32 -7.79
C PHE A 213 4.91 21.22 -7.75
N GLU A 214 4.69 20.57 -8.90
CA GLU A 214 3.71 19.50 -9.06
C GLU A 214 4.39 18.14 -9.07
N VAL A 215 3.75 17.15 -8.47
CA VAL A 215 4.19 15.75 -8.51
C VAL A 215 3.05 14.90 -9.07
N GLU A 216 3.37 14.04 -10.04
CA GLU A 216 2.39 13.09 -10.56
C GLU A 216 2.07 12.01 -9.53
N ALA A 217 0.80 11.61 -9.42
CA ALA A 217 0.37 10.56 -8.51
C ALA A 217 1.10 9.22 -8.79
N SER A 218 1.51 8.98 -10.04
CA SER A 218 2.29 7.80 -10.47
C SER A 218 3.69 7.72 -9.84
N GLN A 219 4.28 8.87 -9.48
CA GLN A 219 5.64 8.97 -8.92
C GLN A 219 5.65 8.93 -7.40
N ILE A 220 4.49 9.11 -6.77
CA ILE A 220 4.33 9.07 -5.32
C ILE A 220 4.37 7.62 -4.85
N ARG A 221 5.13 7.39 -3.78
CA ARG A 221 5.27 6.10 -3.12
C ARG A 221 4.49 6.06 -1.83
N GLU A 222 4.59 7.12 -1.03
CA GLU A 222 3.92 7.22 0.26
C GLU A 222 3.50 8.65 0.55
N VAL A 223 2.42 8.81 1.31
CA VAL A 223 1.94 10.10 1.82
C VAL A 223 1.69 9.95 3.31
N TRP A 224 2.22 10.88 4.09
CA TRP A 224 2.07 10.90 5.54
C TRP A 224 1.55 12.25 5.99
N LYS A 225 0.44 12.27 6.72
CA LYS A 225 -0.15 13.49 7.28
C LYS A 225 0.62 13.91 8.53
N TYR A 226 1.10 15.14 8.57
CA TYR A 226 1.72 15.70 9.75
C TYR A 226 0.74 15.76 10.94
N ARG A 227 1.21 15.37 12.13
CA ARG A 227 0.44 15.44 13.37
C ARG A 227 1.06 16.40 14.37
N LEU A 228 2.33 16.21 14.69
CA LEU A 228 3.04 17.01 15.69
C LEU A 228 4.53 17.07 15.39
N ALA A 229 5.19 18.09 15.90
CA ALA A 229 6.64 18.22 15.90
C ALA A 229 7.15 18.00 17.33
N MET A 230 8.29 17.33 17.44
CA MET A 230 9.08 17.18 18.66
C MET A 230 10.31 18.06 18.49
N SER A 231 10.44 19.05 19.37
CA SER A 231 11.58 19.96 19.48
C SER A 231 12.55 19.46 20.54
#